data_AF-X1E5P9-F1
#
_entry.id   AF-X1E5P9-F1
#
_cell.length_a   1.000
_cell.length_b   1.000
_cell.length_c   1.000
_cell.angle_alpha   90.00
_cell.angle_beta   90.00
_cell.angle_gamma   90.00
#
_symmetry.space_group_name_H-M   'P 1'
#
loop_
_entity.id
_entity.type
_entity.pdbx_description
1 polymer ?
#
loop_
_entity_poly.entity_id
_entity_poly.type
_entity_poly.pdbx_seq_one_letter_code
_entity_poly.pdbx_strand_id
1 'polypeptide(L)' 'MKIKVVVPVTTKEFEIETREEVKSLGFDISKIDVEGIKYGTASIESRYDELLCT' A
#
# COMPACT_ATOMS: atom_id res chain seq x y z
N MET A 1 12.68 -8.69 -11.77
CA MET A 1 11.38 -8.01 -11.93
C MET A 1 11.32 -6.85 -10.96
N LYS A 2 10.80 -5.68 -11.36
CA LYS A 2 10.51 -4.58 -10.43
C LYS A 2 9.00 -4.59 -10.17
N ILE A 3 8.59 -4.64 -8.90
CA ILE A 3 7.18 -4.69 -8.50
C ILE A 3 6.85 -3.39 -7.78
N LYS A 4 5.71 -2.80 -8.10
CA LYS A 4 5.16 -1.68 -7.35
C LYS A 4 3.89 -2.14 -6.64
N VAL A 5 3.87 -1.99 -5.32
CA VAL A 5 2.72 -2.29 -4.46
C VAL A 5 2.09 -0.96 -4.08
N VAL A 6 0.85 -0.77 -4.49
CA VAL A 6 0.08 0.44 -4.14
C VAL A 6 -0.88 0.08 -3.03
N VAL A 7 -0.74 0.74 -1.89
CA VAL A 7 -1.69 0.65 -0.78
C VAL A 7 -2.78 1.70 -1.03
N PRO A 8 -4.05 1.32 -1.24
CA PRO A 8 -5.11 2.25 -1.66
C PRO A 8 -5.69 3.06 -0.49
N VAL A 9 -4.83 3.55 0.40
CA VAL A 9 -5.17 4.46 1.50
C VAL A 9 -4.09 5.51 1.67
N THR A 10 -4.43 6.59 2.37
CA THR A 10 -3.52 7.70 2.65
C THR A 10 -2.66 7.50 3.91
N THR A 11 -3.06 6.56 4.78
CA THR A 11 -2.40 6.26 6.05
C THR A 11 -1.05 5.57 5.85
N LYS A 12 0.01 6.13 6.42
CA LYS A 12 1.40 5.71 6.17
C LYS A 12 1.79 4.41 6.87
N GLU A 13 1.14 4.10 7.98
CA GLU A 13 1.38 2.89 8.75
C GLU A 13 1.18 1.63 7.88
N PHE A 14 0.16 1.62 7.02
CA PHE A 14 -0.07 0.52 6.09
C PHE A 14 1.04 0.37 5.05
N GLU A 15 1.70 1.45 4.61
CA GLU A 15 2.86 1.36 3.70
C GLU A 15 4.03 0.64 4.37
N ILE A 16 4.27 0.95 5.65
CA ILE A 16 5.36 0.38 6.45
C ILE A 16 5.09 -1.10 6.72
N GLU A 17 3.88 -1.44 7.16
CA GLU A 17 3.48 -2.82 7.44
C GLU A 17 3.54 -3.68 6.18
N THR A 18 3.00 -3.19 5.06
CA THR A 18 3.07 -3.88 3.76
C THR A 18 4.52 -4.11 3.32
N ARG A 19 5.41 -3.15 3.56
CA ARG A 19 6.84 -3.28 3.24
C ARG A 19 7.51 -4.39 4.05
N GLU A 20 7.24 -4.47 5.36
CA GLU A 20 7.78 -5.54 6.19
C GLU A 20 7.16 -6.91 5.88
N GLU A 21 5.87 -6.96 5.52
CA GLU A 21 5.21 -8.20 5.08
C GLU A 21 5.87 -8.76 3.80
N VAL A 22 6.03 -7.91 2.78
CA VAL A 22 6.69 -8.30 1.53
C VAL A 22 8.11 -8.83 1.76
N LYS A 23 8.85 -8.20 2.67
CA LYS A 23 10.20 -8.64 3.07
C LYS A 23 10.15 -9.99 3.79
N SER A 24 9.17 -10.22 4.66
CA SER A 24 8.97 -11.50 5.36
C SER A 24 8.66 -12.66 4.41
N LEU A 25 8.05 -12.37 3.25
CA LEU A 25 7.76 -13.35 2.19
C LEU A 25 8.99 -13.70 1.33
N GLY A 26 10.16 -13.14 1.65
CA GLY A 26 11.44 -13.45 0.97
C GLY A 26 11.66 -12.65 -0.31
N PHE A 27 10.89 -11.59 -0.56
CA PHE A 27 11.16 -10.71 -1.68
C PHE A 27 12.35 -9.78 -1.42
N ASP A 28 13.11 -9.52 -2.49
CA ASP A 28 14.18 -8.54 -2.50
C ASP A 28 13.62 -7.12 -2.49
N ILE A 29 13.70 -6.44 -1.33
CA ILE A 29 13.15 -5.10 -1.14
C ILE A 29 13.79 -4.03 -2.05
N SER A 30 14.99 -4.27 -2.59
CA SER A 30 15.60 -3.35 -3.56
C SER A 30 14.85 -3.33 -4.91
N LYS A 31 13.99 -4.31 -5.14
CA LYS A 31 13.18 -4.46 -6.34
C LYS A 31 11.70 -4.18 -6.12
N ILE A 32 11.31 -3.76 -4.91
CA ILE A 32 9.93 -3.49 -4.54
C ILE A 32 9.77 -2.07 -4.05
N ASP A 33 8.87 -1.35 -4.70
CA ASP A 33 8.40 -0.04 -4.25
C ASP A 33 7.03 -0.20 -3.61
N VAL A 34 6.85 0.35 -2.42
CA VAL A 34 5.59 0.34 -1.68
C VAL A 34 5.24 1.79 -1.42
N GLU A 35 4.08 2.22 -1.92
CA GLU A 35 3.56 3.58 -1.72
C GLU A 35 2.05 3.56 -1.50
N GLY A 36 1.56 4.53 -0.75
CA GLY A 36 0.14 4.84 -0.63
C GLY A 36 -0.28 5.97 -1.56
N ILE A 37 -1.58 6.11 -1.72
CA ILE A 37 -2.18 7.19 -2.53
C ILE A 37 -2.09 8.54 -1.80
N LYS A 38 -2.06 9.63 -2.56
CA LYS A 38 -1.92 10.99 -1.99
C LYS A 38 -3.24 11.59 -1.50
N TYR A 39 -4.35 11.13 -2.04
CA TYR A 39 -5.70 11.61 -1.78
C TYR A 39 -6.64 10.41 -1.72
N GLY A 40 -7.71 10.49 -0.93
CA GLY A 40 -8.63 9.39 -0.68
C GLY A 40 -8.91 9.25 0.80
N THR A 41 -9.24 8.04 1.26
CA THR A 41 -9.55 7.76 2.66
C THR A 41 -8.31 7.29 3.44
N ALA A 42 -8.42 7.34 4.76
CA ALA A 42 -7.39 6.83 5.67
C ALA A 42 -7.47 5.30 5.85
N SER A 43 -8.66 4.74 5.69
CA SER A 43 -8.96 3.31 5.73
C SER A 43 -10.08 3.01 4.73
N ILE A 44 -10.20 1.73 4.32
CA ILE A 44 -11.32 1.26 3.51
C ILE A 44 -12.25 0.46 4.40
N GLU A 45 -13.46 0.97 4.64
CA GLU A 45 -14.44 0.35 5.54
C GLU A 45 -15.81 0.20 4.87
N SER A 46 -15.95 0.71 3.65
CA SER A 46 -17.16 0.67 2.87
C SER A 46 -16.86 0.80 1.37
N ARG A 47 -17.88 0.53 0.54
CA ARG A 47 -17.83 0.76 -0.91
C ARG A 47 -17.65 2.23 -1.29
N TYR A 48 -18.01 3.15 -0.38
CA TYR A 48 -17.81 4.57 -0.60
C TYR A 48 -16.32 4.92 -0.49
N ASP A 49 -15.61 4.32 0.47
CA ASP A 49 -14.17 4.52 0.65
C ASP A 49 -13.40 3.94 -0.54
N GLU A 50 -13.79 2.76 -1.04
CA GLU A 50 -13.22 2.17 -2.26
C GLU A 50 -13.35 3.11 -3.47
N LEU A 51 -14.50 3.77 -3.62
CA LEU A 51 -14.73 4.74 -4.71
C LEU A 51 -13.85 5.99 -4.59
N LEU A 52 -13.50 6.40 -3.36
CA LEU A 52 -12.67 7.58 -3.13
C LEU A 52 -11.16 7.31 -3.32
N CYS A 53 -10.76 6.03 -3.43
CA CYS A 53 -9.37 5.60 -3.53
C CYS A 53 -8.93 5.13 -4.93
N THR A 54 -9.70 5.49 -5.98
CA THR A 54 -9.38 5.23 -7.40
C THR A 54 -8.43 6.23 -8.05
#